data_AF-A0A5K1UGK2-F1
#
_entry.id   AF-A0A5K1UGK2-F1
#
_cell.length_a   1.000
_cell.length_b   1.000
_cell.length_c   1.000
_cell.angle_alpha   90.00
_cell.angle_beta   90.00
_cell.angle_gamma   90.00
#
_symmetry.space_group_name_H-M   'P 1'
#
loop_
_entity.id
_entity.type
_entity.pdbx_description
1 polymer ?
#
loop_
_entity_poly.entity_id
_entity_poly.type
_entity_poly.pdbx_seq_one_letter_code
_entity_poly.pdbx_strand_id
1 'polypeptide(L)'
;MSNYLNLYQQFINKNNDALKELNNKEMLEELKKSKFYNRLIFIGCETNNKELVELLLNYSPSKLICQDIHGRTPLMSCLLHQSLDVIVLLLSIGDCRLDIVDSFENNILHYLSNCEVDDLIELLSKRVIEEYPLFIKRKNALGESPLHLSIEKGNIKFAQLLLDNGAPLNQVTNGNQSSLDYALYCTTNQIETIQFVKTKIKEKEKELEQKKIILSSKPEECQMKIDSSVINQQNISDKTNGNIIDNTIERSPPDVEVIDKDDIQQVKENTTNAYYSSLLSSFFKKKEAVKTLTKEEEYQILLESIEINDKMHNSIDSFNRKKKFRMISIDGGGIKCILQAIIFSRLVEKFPTLLEEVNLFCGVSASSFICADLALGIHPKDIKKLMIEMCKHSFEKKSRGYMESMYSNKYLIDVAQMTYGEKKLSDIQRYILINAFQFDSGENDPNRCCKACVFNNFIPGYDCKIGDACLRSAAAVGYYPPYQGYADGGIFENNPCVCAFPYIFGERGLGIDINNTVCLSISSGRPPINYMDSNKYTDVGLLQLLPLCIDGFLWSRKSMADDVAKGFLGERYMRFDPVLPNNLDLDCNNQIEELIELANNVDITSIEEWILKYWL
;
A
#
# COMPACT_ATOMS: atom_id res chain seq x y z
N MET A 1 22.23 -26.62 -26.98
CA MET A 1 21.01 -27.24 -26.41
C MET A 1 21.30 -28.60 -25.77
N SER A 2 22.00 -29.53 -26.45
CA SER A 2 22.44 -30.83 -25.91
C SER A 2 23.10 -30.77 -24.52
N ASN A 3 24.07 -29.86 -24.32
CA ASN A 3 24.86 -29.82 -23.09
C ASN A 3 24.00 -29.55 -21.83
N TYR A 4 23.02 -28.66 -21.93
CA TYR A 4 22.11 -28.37 -20.81
C TYR A 4 21.20 -29.55 -20.46
N LEU A 5 20.81 -30.38 -21.45
CA LEU A 5 20.04 -31.60 -21.20
C LEU A 5 20.89 -32.69 -20.53
N ASN A 6 22.18 -32.77 -20.86
CA ASN A 6 23.14 -33.65 -20.18
C ASN A 6 23.31 -33.21 -18.71
N LEU A 7 23.63 -31.93 -18.46
CA LEU A 7 23.71 -31.36 -17.10
C LEU A 7 22.41 -31.58 -16.29
N TYR A 8 21.24 -31.39 -16.91
CA TYR A 8 19.93 -31.67 -16.30
C TYR A 8 19.81 -33.12 -15.81
N GLN A 9 20.17 -34.09 -16.66
CA GLN A 9 20.13 -35.51 -16.32
C GLN A 9 21.17 -35.88 -15.26
N GLN A 10 22.38 -35.31 -15.31
CA GLN A 10 23.42 -35.59 -14.32
C GLN A 10 23.04 -35.11 -12.91
N PHE A 11 22.46 -33.92 -12.76
CA PHE A 11 22.03 -33.41 -11.45
C PHE A 11 20.85 -34.21 -10.87
N ILE A 12 19.87 -34.60 -11.70
CA ILE A 12 18.77 -35.49 -11.26
C ILE A 12 19.31 -36.85 -10.81
N ASN A 13 20.30 -37.39 -11.51
CA ASN A 13 20.96 -38.66 -11.16
C ASN A 13 22.00 -38.53 -10.01
N LYS A 14 22.06 -37.38 -9.32
CA LYS A 14 23.02 -37.08 -8.24
C LYS A 14 24.49 -37.36 -8.58
N ASN A 15 24.90 -37.11 -9.84
CA ASN A 15 26.28 -37.32 -10.27
C ASN A 15 27.20 -36.15 -9.85
N ASN A 16 28.16 -36.43 -8.97
CA ASN A 16 29.09 -35.44 -8.41
C ASN A 16 30.06 -34.81 -9.43
N ASP A 17 30.25 -35.41 -10.62
CA ASP A 17 31.11 -34.81 -11.65
C ASP A 17 30.48 -33.58 -12.32
N ALA A 18 29.15 -33.44 -12.30
CA ALA A 18 28.43 -32.30 -12.88
C ALA A 18 28.81 -30.96 -12.23
N LEU A 19 29.11 -30.95 -10.92
CA LEU A 19 29.58 -29.78 -10.19
C LEU A 19 30.98 -29.32 -10.67
N LYS A 20 31.82 -30.24 -11.14
CA LYS A 20 33.16 -29.94 -11.65
C LYS A 20 33.08 -29.27 -13.02
N GLU A 21 32.20 -29.75 -13.89
CA GLU A 21 31.89 -29.10 -15.18
C GLU A 21 31.28 -27.70 -14.95
N LEU A 22 30.35 -27.58 -14.00
CA LEU A 22 29.65 -26.32 -13.68
C LEU A 22 30.56 -25.24 -13.08
N ASN A 23 31.69 -25.58 -12.46
CA ASN A 23 32.61 -24.61 -11.86
C ASN A 23 33.46 -23.81 -12.89
N ASN A 24 33.24 -23.99 -14.20
CA ASN A 24 33.84 -23.14 -15.22
C ASN A 24 33.11 -21.78 -15.31
N LYS A 25 33.82 -20.69 -14.97
CA LYS A 25 33.31 -19.30 -15.02
C LYS A 25 32.74 -18.89 -16.38
N GLU A 26 33.30 -19.38 -17.49
CA GLU A 26 32.82 -19.05 -18.84
C GLU A 26 31.43 -19.65 -19.09
N MET A 27 31.23 -20.91 -18.68
CA MET A 27 29.94 -21.58 -18.76
C MET A 27 28.92 -20.99 -17.78
N LEU A 28 29.33 -20.55 -16.59
CA LEU A 28 28.44 -19.84 -15.64
C LEU A 28 27.93 -18.51 -16.21
N GLU A 29 28.77 -17.73 -16.90
CA GLU A 29 28.34 -16.49 -17.57
C GLU A 29 27.43 -16.73 -18.78
N GLU A 30 27.57 -17.84 -19.51
CA GLU A 30 26.61 -18.23 -20.54
C GLU A 30 25.28 -18.68 -19.91
N LEU A 31 25.34 -19.58 -18.93
CA LEU A 31 24.17 -20.12 -18.21
C LEU A 31 23.33 -19.01 -17.59
N LYS A 32 23.95 -18.02 -16.95
CA LYS A 32 23.32 -16.86 -16.29
C LYS A 32 22.44 -16.02 -17.21
N LYS A 33 22.71 -16.05 -18.52
CA LYS A 33 21.91 -15.38 -19.58
C LYS A 33 20.74 -16.25 -20.06
N SER A 34 20.72 -17.54 -19.71
CA SER A 34 19.68 -18.50 -20.05
C SER A 34 18.61 -18.62 -18.96
N LYS A 35 17.36 -18.90 -19.38
CA LYS A 35 16.26 -19.28 -18.45
C LYS A 35 16.59 -20.55 -17.66
N PHE A 36 17.54 -21.36 -18.12
CA PHE A 36 17.99 -22.58 -17.47
C PHE A 36 18.71 -22.33 -16.13
N TYR A 37 19.28 -21.13 -15.89
CA TYR A 37 19.96 -20.81 -14.62
C TYR A 37 19.03 -20.92 -13.42
N ASN A 38 17.85 -20.27 -13.48
CA ASN A 38 16.84 -20.38 -12.43
C ASN A 38 16.46 -21.86 -12.23
N ARG A 39 16.27 -22.62 -13.33
CA ARG A 39 15.88 -24.03 -13.24
C ARG A 39 16.93 -24.90 -12.56
N LEU A 40 18.23 -24.62 -12.70
CA LEU A 40 19.29 -25.30 -11.95
C LEU A 40 19.21 -25.04 -10.44
N ILE A 41 18.88 -23.82 -10.01
CA ILE A 41 18.61 -23.52 -8.59
C ILE A 41 17.44 -24.37 -8.09
N PHE A 42 16.32 -24.37 -8.83
CA PHE A 42 15.16 -25.19 -8.47
C PHE A 42 15.45 -26.70 -8.46
N ILE A 43 16.31 -27.22 -9.35
CA ILE A 43 16.76 -28.62 -9.29
C ILE A 43 17.58 -28.88 -8.01
N GLY A 44 18.41 -27.94 -7.58
CA GLY A 44 19.10 -28.03 -6.29
C GLY A 44 18.12 -28.07 -5.11
N CYS A 45 17.10 -27.21 -5.13
CA CYS A 45 15.98 -27.19 -4.17
C CYS A 45 15.06 -28.42 -4.22
N GLU A 46 14.97 -29.11 -5.36
CA GLU A 46 14.20 -30.36 -5.56
C GLU A 46 14.98 -31.62 -5.13
N THR A 47 16.32 -31.55 -5.09
CA THR A 47 17.21 -32.71 -4.86
C THR A 47 17.97 -32.69 -3.54
N ASN A 48 17.76 -31.63 -2.73
CA ASN A 48 18.55 -31.26 -1.54
C ASN A 48 20.06 -31.12 -1.83
N ASN A 49 20.42 -30.60 -3.01
CA ASN A 49 21.82 -30.41 -3.41
C ASN A 49 22.31 -29.03 -2.98
N LYS A 50 22.86 -28.96 -1.76
CA LYS A 50 23.33 -27.72 -1.13
C LYS A 50 24.46 -27.07 -1.95
N GLU A 51 25.44 -27.85 -2.38
CA GLU A 51 26.63 -27.40 -3.10
C GLU A 51 26.27 -26.72 -4.44
N LEU A 52 25.27 -27.24 -5.16
CA LEU A 52 24.75 -26.64 -6.38
C LEU A 52 24.09 -25.28 -6.12
N VAL A 53 23.23 -25.20 -5.10
CA VAL A 53 22.54 -23.95 -4.76
C VAL A 53 23.52 -22.90 -4.24
N GLU A 54 24.49 -23.31 -3.42
CA GLU A 54 25.55 -22.46 -2.89
C GLU A 54 26.45 -21.90 -4.00
N LEU A 55 26.88 -22.74 -4.95
CA LEU A 55 27.65 -22.29 -6.12
C LEU A 55 26.88 -21.27 -6.97
N LEU A 56 25.60 -21.54 -7.26
CA LEU A 56 24.77 -20.68 -8.11
C LEU A 56 24.38 -19.35 -7.43
N LEU A 57 24.14 -19.34 -6.11
CA LEU A 57 23.82 -18.13 -5.37
C LEU A 57 25.07 -17.29 -5.08
N ASN A 58 26.21 -17.90 -4.78
CA ASN A 58 27.49 -17.17 -4.71
C ASN A 58 27.85 -16.49 -6.05
N TYR A 59 27.47 -17.10 -7.18
CA TYR A 59 27.71 -16.51 -8.51
C TYR A 59 26.64 -15.47 -8.94
N SER A 60 25.45 -15.48 -8.33
CA SER A 60 24.38 -14.50 -8.61
C SER A 60 23.39 -14.39 -7.44
N PRO A 61 23.73 -13.62 -6.36
CA PRO A 61 22.91 -13.55 -5.15
C PRO A 61 21.48 -13.04 -5.38
N SER A 62 21.27 -12.19 -6.40
CA SER A 62 19.95 -11.70 -6.81
C SER A 62 18.97 -12.78 -7.28
N LYS A 63 19.42 -14.04 -7.41
CA LYS A 63 18.57 -15.19 -7.73
C LYS A 63 17.96 -15.88 -6.50
N LEU A 64 18.32 -15.47 -5.28
CA LEU A 64 17.73 -15.97 -4.02
C LEU A 64 16.20 -15.86 -4.00
N ILE A 65 15.65 -14.82 -4.64
CA ILE A 65 14.21 -14.52 -4.71
C ILE A 65 13.60 -14.81 -6.10
N CYS A 66 14.27 -15.59 -6.96
CA CYS A 66 13.75 -15.86 -8.30
C CYS A 66 12.57 -16.86 -8.27
N GLN A 67 11.63 -16.72 -9.20
CA GLN A 67 10.45 -17.60 -9.29
C GLN A 67 10.60 -18.66 -10.39
N ASP A 68 9.91 -19.78 -10.20
CA ASP A 68 9.73 -20.84 -11.21
C ASP A 68 8.49 -20.61 -12.10
N ILE A 69 8.13 -21.61 -12.92
CA ILE A 69 6.95 -21.56 -13.82
C ILE A 69 5.60 -21.53 -13.08
N HIS A 70 5.59 -21.79 -11.77
CA HIS A 70 4.41 -21.73 -10.91
C HIS A 70 4.45 -20.50 -9.97
N GLY A 71 5.45 -19.61 -10.09
CA GLY A 71 5.60 -18.44 -9.20
C GLY A 71 6.24 -18.75 -7.85
N ARG A 72 6.73 -19.98 -7.62
CA ARG A 72 7.28 -20.42 -6.33
C ARG A 72 8.69 -19.89 -6.15
N THR A 73 9.05 -19.45 -4.94
CA THR A 73 10.43 -19.07 -4.57
C THR A 73 11.30 -20.32 -4.34
N PRO A 74 12.64 -20.21 -4.28
CA PRO A 74 13.52 -21.35 -4.01
C PRO A 74 13.24 -21.94 -2.62
N LEU A 75 12.89 -21.10 -1.64
CA LEU A 75 12.48 -21.53 -0.30
C LEU A 75 11.16 -22.32 -0.31
N MET A 76 10.14 -21.86 -1.05
CA MET A 76 8.90 -22.64 -1.25
C MET A 76 9.16 -24.00 -1.90
N SER A 77 10.06 -24.05 -2.88
CA SER A 77 10.48 -25.30 -3.51
C SER A 77 11.16 -26.24 -2.50
N CYS A 78 12.06 -25.72 -1.67
CA CYS A 78 12.72 -26.55 -0.64
C CYS A 78 11.74 -27.06 0.42
N LEU A 79 10.73 -26.27 0.81
CA LEU A 79 9.69 -26.68 1.75
C LEU A 79 8.81 -27.80 1.16
N LEU A 80 8.39 -27.67 -0.11
CA LEU A 80 7.63 -28.71 -0.81
C LEU A 80 8.41 -30.04 -0.89
N HIS A 81 9.72 -29.96 -1.10
CA HIS A 81 10.61 -31.11 -1.26
C HIS A 81 11.40 -31.47 0.01
N GLN A 82 11.01 -30.92 1.18
CA GLN A 82 11.62 -31.11 2.50
C GLN A 82 13.18 -31.07 2.50
N SER A 83 13.76 -30.20 1.68
CA SER A 83 15.21 -30.09 1.46
C SER A 83 15.88 -29.22 2.53
N LEU A 84 15.96 -29.77 3.75
CA LEU A 84 16.40 -29.08 4.97
C LEU A 84 17.77 -28.39 4.84
N ASP A 85 18.78 -29.06 4.28
CA ASP A 85 20.12 -28.49 4.10
C ASP A 85 20.12 -27.24 3.19
N VAL A 86 19.22 -27.22 2.21
CA VAL A 86 19.03 -26.08 1.31
C VAL A 86 18.16 -25.00 1.96
N ILE A 87 17.17 -25.33 2.79
CA ILE A 87 16.42 -24.34 3.60
C ILE A 87 17.41 -23.57 4.50
N VAL A 88 18.25 -24.30 5.23
CA VAL A 88 19.27 -23.75 6.12
C VAL A 88 20.25 -22.86 5.35
N LEU A 89 20.70 -23.31 4.17
CA LEU A 89 21.56 -22.51 3.28
C LEU A 89 20.87 -21.21 2.84
N LEU A 90 19.66 -21.29 2.28
CA LEU A 90 18.93 -20.14 1.73
C LEU A 90 18.72 -19.05 2.81
N LEU A 91 18.28 -19.45 4.00
CA LEU A 91 18.10 -18.55 5.14
C LEU A 91 19.45 -17.96 5.60
N SER A 92 20.55 -18.72 5.58
CA SER A 92 21.88 -18.20 5.93
C SER A 92 22.47 -17.21 4.93
N ILE A 93 22.02 -17.22 3.66
CA ILE A 93 22.52 -16.33 2.59
C ILE A 93 21.85 -14.95 2.64
N GLY A 94 20.57 -14.85 2.98
CA GLY A 94 19.88 -13.56 3.07
C GLY A 94 18.35 -13.63 3.08
N ASP A 95 17.72 -12.50 2.76
CA ASP A 95 16.25 -12.39 2.71
C ASP A 95 15.66 -13.20 1.55
N CYS A 96 14.90 -14.23 1.90
CA CYS A 96 14.22 -15.13 0.97
C CYS A 96 12.84 -14.62 0.50
N ARG A 97 12.39 -13.44 0.97
CA ARG A 97 11.09 -12.80 0.67
C ARG A 97 9.88 -13.70 0.96
N LEU A 98 9.55 -13.74 2.26
CA LEU A 98 8.50 -14.60 2.83
C LEU A 98 7.07 -14.15 2.49
N ASP A 99 6.89 -12.93 1.97
CA ASP A 99 5.64 -12.29 1.56
C ASP A 99 5.07 -12.78 0.22
N ILE A 100 5.86 -13.53 -0.55
CA ILE A 100 5.47 -14.01 -1.89
C ILE A 100 4.38 -15.08 -1.78
N VAL A 101 3.46 -15.10 -2.76
CA VAL A 101 2.54 -16.21 -3.02
C VAL A 101 2.76 -16.78 -4.41
N ASP A 102 2.47 -18.07 -4.59
CA ASP A 102 2.56 -18.74 -5.90
C ASP A 102 1.34 -18.46 -6.80
N SER A 103 1.34 -19.03 -8.01
CA SER A 103 0.26 -18.89 -9.00
C SER A 103 -1.05 -19.63 -8.62
N PHE A 104 -1.05 -20.37 -7.52
CA PHE A 104 -2.22 -20.99 -6.91
C PHE A 104 -2.63 -20.25 -5.61
N GLU A 105 -2.06 -19.07 -5.36
CA GLU A 105 -2.23 -18.26 -4.14
C GLU A 105 -1.75 -18.90 -2.82
N ASN A 106 -0.95 -19.97 -2.89
CA ASN A 106 -0.31 -20.52 -1.69
C ASN A 106 0.76 -19.57 -1.17
N ASN A 107 0.62 -19.14 0.09
CA ASN A 107 1.71 -18.51 0.85
C ASN A 107 2.60 -19.57 1.51
N ILE A 108 3.72 -19.15 2.10
CA ILE A 108 4.70 -20.07 2.70
C ILE A 108 4.11 -20.96 3.82
N LEU A 109 3.07 -20.55 4.56
CA LEU A 109 2.40 -21.40 5.57
C LEU A 109 1.66 -22.60 4.95
N HIS A 110 1.16 -22.47 3.71
CA HIS A 110 0.56 -23.59 2.97
C HIS A 110 1.60 -24.66 2.65
N TYR A 111 2.85 -24.25 2.34
CA TYR A 111 3.98 -25.14 2.13
C TYR A 111 4.47 -25.78 3.43
N LEU A 112 4.62 -24.99 4.50
CA LEU A 112 5.00 -25.46 5.84
C LEU A 112 4.03 -26.49 6.42
N SER A 113 2.76 -26.48 6.01
CA SER A 113 1.77 -27.49 6.39
C SER A 113 2.16 -28.94 6.01
N ASN A 114 3.04 -29.11 5.03
CA ASN A 114 3.55 -30.40 4.55
C ASN A 114 4.96 -30.73 5.10
N CYS A 115 5.49 -29.94 6.03
CA CYS A 115 6.80 -30.16 6.67
C CYS A 115 6.62 -30.77 8.08
N GLU A 116 7.53 -31.65 8.49
CA GLU A 116 7.58 -32.08 9.89
C GLU A 116 7.95 -30.88 10.79
N VAL A 117 7.32 -30.78 11.96
CA VAL A 117 7.59 -29.67 12.89
C VAL A 117 8.78 -30.00 13.78
N ASP A 118 9.90 -29.38 13.43
CA ASP A 118 11.13 -29.24 14.22
C ASP A 118 11.34 -27.76 14.67
N ASP A 119 12.44 -27.49 15.38
CA ASP A 119 12.79 -26.15 15.86
C ASP A 119 12.94 -25.11 14.74
N LEU A 120 13.37 -25.51 13.54
CA LEU A 120 13.57 -24.63 12.39
C LEU A 120 12.22 -24.26 11.74
N ILE A 121 11.36 -25.25 11.54
CA ILE A 121 10.03 -25.10 10.95
C ILE A 121 9.09 -24.34 11.90
N GLU A 122 9.12 -24.62 13.20
CA GLU A 122 8.34 -23.85 14.19
C GLU A 122 8.77 -22.37 14.22
N LEU A 123 10.08 -22.11 14.24
CA LEU A 123 10.63 -20.75 14.34
C LEU A 123 10.44 -19.93 13.06
N LEU A 124 10.61 -20.54 11.88
CA LEU A 124 10.26 -19.93 10.59
C LEU A 124 8.76 -19.59 10.54
N SER A 125 7.91 -20.47 11.07
CA SER A 125 6.45 -20.26 11.06
C SER A 125 6.00 -19.15 12.00
N LYS A 126 6.58 -19.06 13.21
CA LYS A 126 6.37 -17.92 14.13
C LYS A 126 6.78 -16.61 13.46
N ARG A 127 7.98 -16.55 12.86
CA ARG A 127 8.44 -15.37 12.12
C ARG A 127 7.48 -14.95 11.00
N VAL A 128 6.99 -15.91 10.20
CA VAL A 128 6.02 -15.63 9.11
C VAL A 128 4.69 -15.11 9.67
N ILE A 129 4.23 -15.63 10.81
CA ILE A 129 3.00 -15.19 11.47
C ILE A 129 3.15 -13.79 12.08
N GLU A 130 4.32 -13.48 12.64
CA GLU A 130 4.67 -12.17 13.21
C GLU A 130 4.81 -11.09 12.12
N GLU A 131 5.52 -11.40 11.01
CA GLU A 131 5.70 -10.47 9.88
C GLU A 131 4.42 -10.33 9.03
N TYR A 132 3.64 -11.41 8.86
CA TYR A 132 2.45 -11.44 7.99
C TYR A 132 1.20 -12.06 8.68
N PRO A 133 0.61 -11.41 9.70
CA PRO A 133 -0.50 -11.97 10.50
C PRO A 133 -1.77 -12.35 9.72
N LEU A 134 -1.92 -11.87 8.48
CA LEU A 134 -3.03 -12.26 7.59
C LEU A 134 -2.80 -13.61 6.90
N PHE A 135 -1.55 -14.09 6.78
CA PHE A 135 -1.22 -15.31 6.04
C PHE A 135 -1.80 -16.57 6.68
N ILE A 136 -1.97 -16.57 8.01
CA ILE A 136 -2.60 -17.65 8.78
C ILE A 136 -4.12 -17.78 8.51
N LYS A 137 -4.73 -16.76 7.89
CA LYS A 137 -6.16 -16.68 7.56
C LYS A 137 -6.42 -16.63 6.05
N ARG A 138 -5.39 -16.33 5.24
CA ARG A 138 -5.48 -16.31 3.78
C ARG A 138 -5.76 -17.70 3.24
N LYS A 139 -6.49 -17.74 2.14
CA LYS A 139 -6.80 -18.95 1.37
C LYS A 139 -6.04 -18.96 0.05
N ASN A 140 -5.76 -20.16 -0.45
CA ASN A 140 -5.30 -20.41 -1.81
C ASN A 140 -6.47 -20.40 -2.83
N ALA A 141 -6.18 -20.69 -4.10
CA ALA A 141 -7.16 -20.69 -5.20
C ALA A 141 -8.28 -21.75 -5.05
N LEU A 142 -8.08 -22.81 -4.27
CA LEU A 142 -9.11 -23.80 -3.92
C LEU A 142 -9.96 -23.37 -2.70
N GLY A 143 -9.60 -22.24 -2.07
CA GLY A 143 -10.24 -21.72 -0.87
C GLY A 143 -9.70 -22.34 0.42
N GLU A 144 -8.64 -23.14 0.34
CA GLU A 144 -7.99 -23.80 1.47
C GLU A 144 -7.08 -22.81 2.18
N SER A 145 -7.09 -22.79 3.51
CA SER A 145 -6.11 -22.06 4.33
C SER A 145 -5.05 -23.02 4.88
N PRO A 146 -3.90 -22.55 5.42
CA PRO A 146 -2.84 -23.43 5.94
C PRO A 146 -3.35 -24.49 6.91
N LEU A 147 -4.35 -24.14 7.73
CA LEU A 147 -4.97 -25.08 8.67
C LEU A 147 -5.63 -26.28 7.96
N HIS A 148 -6.32 -26.05 6.83
CA HIS A 148 -6.94 -27.13 6.05
C HIS A 148 -5.88 -28.12 5.54
N LEU A 149 -4.80 -27.61 4.94
CA LEU A 149 -3.71 -28.45 4.43
C LEU A 149 -2.97 -29.18 5.56
N SER A 150 -2.73 -28.52 6.70
CA SER A 150 -2.08 -29.17 7.85
C SER A 150 -2.91 -30.34 8.40
N ILE A 151 -4.24 -30.22 8.36
CA ILE A 151 -5.18 -31.28 8.73
C ILE A 151 -5.23 -32.38 7.67
N GLU A 152 -5.19 -32.04 6.37
CA GLU A 152 -5.13 -33.03 5.27
C GLU A 152 -3.87 -33.90 5.31
N LYS A 153 -2.73 -33.35 5.77
CA LYS A 153 -1.49 -34.12 5.92
C LYS A 153 -1.38 -34.88 7.23
N GLY A 154 -2.29 -34.66 8.18
CA GLY A 154 -2.22 -35.23 9.54
C GLY A 154 -1.20 -34.55 10.46
N ASN A 155 -0.77 -33.34 10.09
CA ASN A 155 0.26 -32.58 10.79
C ASN A 155 -0.32 -31.86 12.02
N ILE A 156 -0.73 -32.65 13.03
CA ILE A 156 -1.40 -32.19 14.24
C ILE A 156 -0.56 -31.15 15.00
N LYS A 157 0.77 -31.31 15.03
CA LYS A 157 1.69 -30.32 15.62
C LYS A 157 1.54 -28.96 14.94
N PHE A 158 1.56 -28.92 13.61
CA PHE A 158 1.43 -27.66 12.87
C PHE A 158 0.02 -27.09 12.95
N ALA A 159 -1.01 -27.93 12.88
CA ALA A 159 -2.40 -27.51 13.07
C ALA A 159 -2.62 -26.86 14.46
N GLN A 160 -1.97 -27.38 15.51
CA GLN A 160 -1.98 -26.80 16.85
C GLN A 160 -1.25 -25.45 16.89
N LEU A 161 -0.02 -25.37 16.35
CA LEU A 161 0.75 -24.12 16.24
C LEU A 161 -0.04 -23.02 15.50
N LEU A 162 -0.73 -23.37 14.41
CA LEU A 162 -1.59 -22.45 13.67
C LEU A 162 -2.78 -21.98 14.52
N LEU A 163 -3.45 -22.89 15.25
CA LEU A 163 -4.60 -22.57 16.09
C LEU A 163 -4.24 -21.65 17.28
N ASP A 164 -3.12 -21.90 17.94
CA ASP A 164 -2.63 -21.04 19.04
C ASP A 164 -2.29 -19.62 18.57
N ASN A 165 -1.82 -19.50 17.32
CA ASN A 165 -1.58 -18.21 16.66
C ASN A 165 -2.85 -17.62 15.99
N GLY A 166 -4.05 -18.12 16.32
CA GLY A 166 -5.31 -17.51 15.94
C GLY A 166 -5.90 -17.97 14.59
N ALA A 167 -5.53 -19.15 14.10
CA ALA A 167 -6.13 -19.71 12.89
C ALA A 167 -7.66 -19.96 13.04
N PRO A 168 -8.48 -19.58 12.04
CA PRO A 168 -9.93 -19.71 12.08
C PRO A 168 -10.40 -21.11 11.70
N LEU A 169 -10.44 -22.03 12.69
CA LEU A 169 -11.00 -23.40 12.61
C LEU A 169 -12.36 -23.53 11.89
N ASN A 170 -13.15 -22.46 11.85
CA ASN A 170 -14.48 -22.41 11.24
C ASN A 170 -14.50 -21.85 9.80
N GLN A 171 -13.34 -21.65 9.16
CA GLN A 171 -13.29 -21.44 7.72
C GLN A 171 -13.74 -22.70 6.97
N VAL A 172 -14.30 -22.49 5.78
CA VAL A 172 -14.61 -23.53 4.80
C VAL A 172 -13.97 -23.21 3.44
N THR A 173 -13.68 -24.21 2.62
CA THR A 173 -13.08 -24.04 1.28
C THR A 173 -14.06 -23.51 0.25
N ASN A 174 -13.64 -23.32 -1.01
CA ASN A 174 -14.54 -22.93 -2.10
C ASN A 174 -15.57 -24.04 -2.41
N GLY A 175 -15.32 -25.28 -1.98
CA GLY A 175 -16.27 -26.40 -1.99
C GLY A 175 -17.18 -26.49 -0.76
N ASN A 176 -17.20 -25.47 0.11
CA ASN A 176 -17.88 -25.46 1.43
C ASN A 176 -17.42 -26.56 2.41
N GLN A 177 -16.28 -27.20 2.18
CA GLN A 177 -15.71 -28.20 3.09
C GLN A 177 -15.03 -27.51 4.28
N SER A 178 -15.26 -28.00 5.49
CA SER A 178 -14.66 -27.48 6.72
C SER A 178 -13.33 -28.17 7.08
N SER A 179 -12.66 -27.63 8.10
CA SER A 179 -11.53 -28.31 8.77
C SER A 179 -11.87 -29.73 9.28
N LEU A 180 -13.14 -30.04 9.58
CA LEU A 180 -13.54 -31.40 9.98
C LEU A 180 -13.70 -32.33 8.78
N ASP A 181 -14.14 -31.82 7.62
CA ASP A 181 -14.23 -32.59 6.39
C ASP A 181 -12.84 -32.91 5.85
N TYR A 182 -11.89 -31.96 5.94
CA TYR A 182 -10.48 -32.19 5.62
C TYR A 182 -9.84 -33.26 6.51
N ALA A 183 -10.26 -33.39 7.77
CA ALA A 183 -9.81 -34.48 8.65
C ALA A 183 -10.30 -35.87 8.19
N LEU A 184 -11.36 -35.96 7.38
CA LEU A 184 -11.81 -37.24 6.78
C LEU A 184 -10.93 -37.65 5.59
N TYR A 185 -10.39 -36.68 4.84
CA TYR A 185 -9.45 -36.93 3.73
C TYR A 185 -7.99 -37.08 4.18
N CYS A 186 -7.74 -37.01 5.49
CA CYS A 186 -6.41 -36.94 6.07
C CYS A 186 -5.54 -38.17 5.75
N THR A 187 -4.32 -37.92 5.26
CA THR A 187 -3.41 -38.94 4.71
C THR A 187 -2.56 -39.67 5.76
N THR A 188 -2.37 -39.11 6.96
CA THR A 188 -1.64 -39.75 8.08
C THR A 188 -2.39 -39.55 9.40
N ASN A 189 -2.32 -40.50 10.33
CA ASN A 189 -2.94 -40.39 11.67
C ASN A 189 -4.41 -39.89 11.66
N GLN A 190 -5.21 -40.34 10.67
CA GLN A 190 -6.57 -39.85 10.38
C GLN A 190 -7.48 -39.86 11.62
N ILE A 191 -7.47 -40.94 12.41
CA ILE A 191 -8.29 -41.06 13.63
C ILE A 191 -7.90 -39.99 14.66
N GLU A 192 -6.60 -39.80 14.89
CA GLU A 192 -6.08 -38.82 15.84
C GLU A 192 -6.41 -37.40 15.39
N THR A 193 -6.23 -37.10 14.10
CA THR A 193 -6.58 -35.83 13.46
C THR A 193 -8.07 -35.50 13.61
N ILE A 194 -8.96 -36.48 13.40
CA ILE A 194 -10.40 -36.32 13.59
C ILE A 194 -10.74 -36.03 15.06
N GLN A 195 -10.09 -36.69 16.02
CA GLN A 195 -10.32 -36.41 17.45
C GLN A 195 -9.77 -35.05 17.88
N PHE A 196 -8.61 -34.65 17.35
CA PHE A 196 -8.02 -33.33 17.55
C PHE A 196 -8.99 -32.22 17.09
N VAL A 197 -9.43 -32.25 15.83
CA VAL A 197 -10.37 -31.26 15.28
C VAL A 197 -11.70 -31.24 16.04
N LYS A 198 -12.27 -32.41 16.38
CA LYS A 198 -13.49 -32.50 17.20
C LYS A 198 -13.33 -31.93 18.61
N THR A 199 -12.14 -32.03 19.20
CA THR A 199 -11.84 -31.45 20.52
C THR A 199 -11.75 -29.93 20.42
N LYS A 200 -11.04 -29.40 19.42
CA LYS A 200 -10.90 -27.95 19.18
C LYS A 200 -12.21 -27.26 18.78
N ILE A 201 -13.14 -27.96 18.13
CA ILE A 201 -14.51 -27.47 17.91
C ILE A 201 -15.24 -27.29 19.26
N LYS A 202 -15.26 -28.33 20.11
CA LYS A 202 -15.93 -28.28 21.42
C LYS A 202 -15.35 -27.22 22.36
N GLU A 203 -14.04 -27.00 22.32
CA GLU A 203 -13.37 -25.92 23.07
C GLU A 203 -13.92 -24.54 22.65
N LYS A 204 -14.00 -24.25 21.34
CA LYS A 204 -14.55 -22.99 20.83
C LYS A 204 -16.05 -22.83 21.04
N GLU A 205 -16.83 -23.91 20.99
CA GLU A 205 -18.26 -23.88 21.31
C GLU A 205 -18.49 -23.45 22.77
N LYS A 206 -17.71 -24.03 23.71
CA LYS A 206 -17.76 -23.70 25.13
C LYS A 206 -17.31 -22.26 25.42
N GLU A 207 -16.27 -21.78 24.76
CA GLU A 207 -15.87 -20.36 24.84
C GLU A 207 -16.99 -19.42 24.37
N LEU A 208 -17.65 -19.74 23.26
CA LEU A 208 -18.71 -18.91 22.68
C LEU A 208 -19.94 -18.87 23.60
N GLU A 209 -20.27 -19.98 24.26
CA GLU A 209 -21.32 -20.05 25.27
C GLU A 209 -20.97 -19.22 26.52
N GLN A 210 -19.75 -19.32 27.03
CA GLN A 210 -19.28 -18.47 28.13
C GLN A 210 -19.30 -16.97 27.77
N LYS A 211 -18.88 -16.60 26.56
CA LYS A 211 -18.95 -15.21 26.05
C LYS A 211 -20.39 -14.71 25.95
N LYS A 212 -21.36 -15.54 25.55
CA LYS A 212 -22.80 -15.19 25.58
C LYS A 212 -23.31 -14.92 27.00
N ILE A 213 -22.95 -15.77 27.96
CA ILE A 213 -23.34 -15.61 29.37
C ILE A 213 -22.81 -14.26 29.90
N ILE A 214 -21.55 -13.91 29.62
CA ILE A 214 -20.92 -12.65 30.05
C ILE A 214 -21.58 -11.41 29.38
N LEU A 215 -22.07 -11.51 28.14
CA LEU A 215 -22.85 -10.43 27.52
C LEU A 215 -24.24 -10.28 28.15
N SER A 216 -24.86 -11.37 28.62
CA SER A 216 -26.21 -11.35 29.21
C SER A 216 -26.28 -10.81 30.64
N SER A 217 -25.14 -10.54 31.29
CA SER A 217 -25.06 -10.17 32.71
C SER A 217 -24.67 -8.71 32.99
N LYS A 218 -24.78 -7.81 32.00
CA LYS A 218 -24.64 -6.36 32.21
C LYS A 218 -26.02 -5.75 32.53
N PRO A 219 -26.20 -5.05 33.67
CA PRO A 219 -27.44 -4.33 33.96
C PRO A 219 -27.60 -3.11 33.05
N GLU A 220 -28.83 -2.83 32.64
CA GLU A 220 -29.26 -1.48 32.29
C GLU A 220 -29.53 -0.70 33.59
N GLU A 221 -29.08 0.55 33.70
CA GLU A 221 -29.64 1.46 34.70
C GLU A 221 -29.65 2.90 34.19
N CYS A 222 -30.67 3.66 34.58
CA CYS A 222 -31.14 4.86 33.88
C CYS A 222 -30.89 6.17 34.65
N GLN A 223 -31.21 7.26 33.97
CA GLN A 223 -30.99 8.64 34.40
C GLN A 223 -31.93 9.09 35.52
N MET A 224 -31.38 9.73 36.58
CA MET A 224 -32.06 10.60 37.56
C MET A 224 -33.09 9.92 38.52
N LYS A 225 -33.18 10.24 39.83
CA LYS A 225 -33.12 11.57 40.51
C LYS A 225 -33.18 11.45 42.07
N ILE A 226 -32.76 12.52 42.77
CA ILE A 226 -33.13 12.96 44.15
C ILE A 226 -32.48 12.27 45.38
N ASP A 227 -32.14 13.11 46.35
CA ASP A 227 -31.52 12.87 47.67
C ASP A 227 -32.41 12.17 48.72
N SER A 228 -31.78 11.55 49.73
CA SER A 228 -31.82 12.08 51.12
C SER A 228 -30.94 11.33 52.14
N SER A 229 -29.87 11.98 52.65
CA SER A 229 -29.53 12.06 54.11
C SER A 229 -29.14 10.76 54.90
N VAL A 230 -28.32 10.68 55.96
CA VAL A 230 -27.46 11.58 56.78
C VAL A 230 -26.29 10.71 57.34
N ILE A 231 -25.10 11.30 57.63
CA ILE A 231 -24.27 11.15 58.88
C ILE A 231 -22.78 11.45 58.60
N ASN A 232 -22.19 12.27 59.48
CA ASN A 232 -20.77 12.66 59.48
C ASN A 232 -19.89 11.65 60.27
N GLN A 233 -18.57 11.59 59.95
CA GLN A 233 -17.52 12.08 60.88
C GLN A 233 -16.10 12.11 60.28
N GLN A 234 -15.69 13.31 59.86
CA GLN A 234 -14.45 14.04 60.21
C GLN A 234 -13.12 13.34 60.64
N ASN A 235 -12.01 13.97 60.21
CA ASN A 235 -10.67 14.10 60.84
C ASN A 235 -9.63 12.95 60.66
N ILE A 236 -8.31 13.16 60.59
CA ILE A 236 -7.43 14.35 60.39
C ILE A 236 -6.04 13.89 59.82
N SER A 237 -5.06 14.82 59.68
CA SER A 237 -3.66 14.66 59.20
C SER A 237 -2.78 13.60 59.95
N ASP A 238 -1.56 13.22 59.54
CA ASP A 238 -0.41 14.06 59.11
C ASP A 238 0.75 13.38 58.34
N LYS A 239 1.84 14.14 58.12
CA LYS A 239 3.12 13.86 57.41
C LYS A 239 3.98 12.76 58.10
N THR A 240 5.14 12.24 57.65
CA THR A 240 6.33 12.83 56.96
C THR A 240 7.26 11.80 56.25
N ASN A 241 8.14 12.32 55.37
CA ASN A 241 9.39 11.79 54.76
C ASN A 241 10.24 10.74 55.54
N GLY A 242 11.09 9.99 54.80
CA GLY A 242 12.37 9.45 55.32
C GLY A 242 13.10 8.40 54.44
N ASN A 243 14.32 8.69 53.96
CA ASN A 243 15.22 7.73 53.28
C ASN A 243 16.18 7.02 54.26
N ILE A 244 16.55 5.76 54.02
CA ILE A 244 17.79 5.10 54.52
C ILE A 244 18.41 4.24 53.39
N ILE A 245 19.72 3.95 53.46
CA ILE A 245 20.58 3.37 52.40
C ILE A 245 21.44 2.20 52.98
N ASP A 246 22.00 1.36 52.09
CA ASP A 246 23.24 0.54 52.21
C ASP A 246 23.28 -0.85 52.93
N ASN A 247 23.46 -1.89 52.08
CA ASN A 247 24.62 -2.80 51.95
C ASN A 247 25.35 -3.46 53.16
N THR A 248 25.66 -4.76 53.00
CA THR A 248 26.86 -5.55 53.48
C THR A 248 26.72 -7.01 52.89
N ILE A 249 27.70 -7.72 52.28
CA ILE A 249 29.10 -8.17 52.60
C ILE A 249 29.12 -9.46 53.47
N GLU A 250 29.75 -10.61 53.13
CA GLU A 250 30.64 -11.01 51.99
C GLU A 250 30.82 -12.57 51.84
N ARG A 251 31.44 -13.02 50.71
CA ARG A 251 32.28 -14.25 50.48
C ARG A 251 31.67 -15.65 50.17
N SER A 252 32.57 -16.56 49.78
CA SER A 252 32.42 -17.79 48.96
C SER A 252 33.51 -18.84 49.34
N PRO A 253 33.83 -19.90 48.54
CA PRO A 253 33.06 -20.96 47.85
C PRO A 253 33.39 -22.32 48.58
N PRO A 254 33.72 -23.51 47.99
CA PRO A 254 33.48 -24.18 46.69
C PRO A 254 32.69 -25.53 46.89
N ASP A 255 32.86 -26.75 46.32
CA ASP A 255 33.88 -27.45 45.49
C ASP A 255 33.31 -28.65 44.65
N VAL A 256 33.94 -28.88 43.48
CA VAL A 256 34.24 -30.12 42.67
C VAL A 256 33.30 -31.37 42.60
N GLU A 257 32.81 -31.60 41.37
CA GLU A 257 32.60 -32.85 40.57
C GLU A 257 32.08 -34.21 41.13
N VAL A 258 31.04 -34.73 40.45
CA VAL A 258 31.01 -36.08 39.82
C VAL A 258 30.30 -35.98 38.46
N ILE A 259 30.75 -36.70 37.43
CA ILE A 259 30.08 -36.89 36.12
C ILE A 259 29.84 -38.39 35.91
N ASP A 260 28.67 -38.79 35.39
CA ASP A 260 28.37 -40.17 34.97
C ASP A 260 27.69 -40.23 33.58
N LYS A 261 27.52 -41.43 33.02
CA LYS A 261 27.69 -41.68 31.57
C LYS A 261 26.40 -41.83 30.73
N ASP A 262 25.70 -40.73 30.46
CA ASP A 262 24.60 -40.70 29.46
C ASP A 262 24.97 -39.98 28.13
N ASP A 263 26.14 -39.34 28.05
CA ASP A 263 26.50 -38.37 27.00
C ASP A 263 26.53 -38.89 25.53
N ILE A 264 26.53 -40.20 25.26
CA ILE A 264 26.77 -40.69 23.89
C ILE A 264 25.55 -40.53 22.96
N GLN A 265 24.33 -40.44 23.50
CA GLN A 265 23.15 -40.11 22.72
C GLN A 265 22.85 -38.61 22.75
N GLN A 266 22.99 -37.98 23.92
CA GLN A 266 22.70 -36.55 24.12
C GLN A 266 23.65 -35.62 23.36
N VAL A 267 24.94 -35.99 23.18
CA VAL A 267 25.91 -35.16 22.43
C VAL A 267 25.54 -35.00 20.95
N LYS A 268 24.82 -35.94 20.31
CA LYS A 268 24.36 -35.78 18.91
C LYS A 268 23.18 -34.83 18.78
N GLU A 269 22.26 -34.83 19.73
CA GLU A 269 21.14 -33.90 19.75
C GLU A 269 21.65 -32.50 20.13
N ASN A 270 22.47 -32.38 21.18
CA ASN A 270 23.02 -31.11 21.65
C ASN A 270 23.96 -30.44 20.64
N THR A 271 24.77 -31.18 19.87
CA THR A 271 25.63 -30.55 18.84
C THR A 271 24.82 -30.04 17.65
N THR A 272 23.78 -30.78 17.24
CA THR A 272 22.84 -30.34 16.19
C THR A 272 22.08 -29.09 16.65
N ASN A 273 21.56 -29.09 17.88
CA ASN A 273 20.80 -27.96 18.41
C ASN A 273 21.69 -26.74 18.68
N ALA A 274 22.94 -26.92 19.13
CA ALA A 274 23.91 -25.84 19.25
C ALA A 274 24.34 -25.24 17.89
N TYR A 275 24.49 -26.07 16.84
CA TYR A 275 24.80 -25.59 15.49
C TYR A 275 23.65 -24.72 14.94
N TYR A 276 22.41 -25.20 15.03
CA TYR A 276 21.25 -24.41 14.62
C TYR A 276 21.07 -23.18 15.50
N SER A 277 21.09 -23.30 16.83
CA SER A 277 20.99 -22.14 17.74
C SER A 277 22.08 -21.08 17.47
N SER A 278 23.31 -21.49 17.13
CA SER A 278 24.39 -20.56 16.72
C SER A 278 24.10 -19.88 15.39
N LEU A 279 23.75 -20.64 14.34
CA LEU A 279 23.44 -20.10 13.01
C LEU A 279 22.21 -19.18 13.06
N LEU A 280 21.16 -19.62 13.75
CA LEU A 280 19.95 -18.86 14.04
C LEU A 280 20.28 -17.62 14.89
N SER A 281 21.22 -17.67 15.83
CA SER A 281 21.67 -16.44 16.55
C SER A 281 22.36 -15.41 15.65
N SER A 282 22.80 -15.78 14.44
CA SER A 282 23.24 -14.84 13.41
C SER A 282 22.07 -14.31 12.56
N PHE A 283 21.06 -15.15 12.32
CA PHE A 283 19.81 -14.81 11.61
C PHE A 283 18.86 -13.93 12.44
N PHE A 284 18.86 -14.12 13.77
CA PHE A 284 18.12 -13.35 14.78
C PHE A 284 19.00 -12.34 15.55
N LYS A 285 20.26 -12.17 15.15
CA LYS A 285 21.10 -11.09 15.68
C LYS A 285 20.49 -9.77 15.24
N LYS A 286 20.06 -8.96 16.21
CA LYS A 286 19.48 -7.64 15.92
C LYS A 286 20.45 -6.78 15.08
N LYS A 287 20.23 -6.75 13.76
CA LYS A 287 19.69 -5.51 13.20
C LYS A 287 18.36 -5.31 13.88
N GLU A 288 18.15 -4.13 14.46
CA GLU A 288 16.80 -3.76 14.88
C GLU A 288 15.92 -3.86 13.64
N ALA A 289 14.97 -4.80 13.67
CA ALA A 289 13.93 -4.86 12.68
C ALA A 289 13.09 -3.60 12.89
N VAL A 290 13.48 -2.52 12.21
CA VAL A 290 12.55 -1.49 11.77
C VAL A 290 11.42 -2.29 11.12
N LYS A 291 10.28 -2.39 11.81
CA LYS A 291 9.10 -3.07 11.30
C LYS A 291 8.85 -2.43 9.94
N THR A 292 9.08 -3.17 8.86
CA THR A 292 8.93 -2.65 7.50
C THR A 292 7.45 -2.42 7.31
N LEU A 293 7.04 -1.19 7.60
CA LEU A 293 5.67 -0.74 7.57
C LEU A 293 5.10 -1.07 6.18
N THR A 294 3.87 -1.56 6.12
CA THR A 294 3.23 -1.66 4.81
C THR A 294 3.04 -0.24 4.25
N LYS A 295 2.96 -0.09 2.93
CA LYS A 295 2.69 1.21 2.29
C LYS A 295 1.42 1.89 2.82
N GLU A 296 0.46 1.10 3.30
CA GLU A 296 -0.75 1.58 4.00
C GLU A 296 -0.43 2.03 5.43
N GLU A 297 0.40 1.31 6.19
CA GLU A 297 0.86 1.74 7.52
C GLU A 297 1.75 2.99 7.48
N GLU A 298 2.64 3.12 6.48
CA GLU A 298 3.47 4.33 6.26
C GLU A 298 2.57 5.55 5.99
N TYR A 299 1.56 5.38 5.13
CA TYR A 299 0.59 6.43 4.84
C TYR A 299 -0.30 6.77 6.04
N GLN A 300 -0.75 5.77 6.80
CA GLN A 300 -1.56 5.95 8.01
C GLN A 300 -0.80 6.69 9.12
N ILE A 301 0.50 6.42 9.30
CA ILE A 301 1.35 7.15 10.25
C ILE A 301 1.51 8.63 9.83
N LEU A 302 1.55 8.92 8.53
CA LEU A 302 1.51 10.31 8.05
C LEU A 302 0.16 10.96 8.38
N LEU A 303 -0.97 10.28 8.15
CA LEU A 303 -2.32 10.78 8.50
C LEU A 303 -2.49 11.07 9.98
N GLU A 304 -1.93 10.25 10.87
CA GLU A 304 -1.96 10.47 12.32
C GLU A 304 -1.11 11.67 12.77
N SER A 305 -0.23 12.19 11.90
CA SER A 305 0.68 13.31 12.18
C SER A 305 0.28 14.65 11.54
N ILE A 306 -0.87 14.73 10.84
CA ILE A 306 -1.26 15.93 10.10
C ILE A 306 -1.62 17.10 11.01
N GLU A 307 -1.18 18.31 10.64
CA GLU A 307 -1.74 19.55 11.20
C GLU A 307 -2.93 20.04 10.37
N ILE A 308 -3.95 20.53 11.05
CA ILE A 308 -5.17 21.10 10.48
C ILE A 308 -5.24 22.58 10.84
N ASN A 309 -5.53 23.43 9.85
CA ASN A 309 -5.77 24.86 10.07
C ASN A 309 -7.24 25.09 10.43
N ASP A 310 -7.55 25.18 11.72
CA ASP A 310 -8.92 25.37 12.24
C ASP A 310 -9.70 26.53 11.60
N LYS A 311 -9.01 27.57 11.12
CA LYS A 311 -9.66 28.70 10.43
C LYS A 311 -10.35 28.27 9.13
N MET A 312 -9.88 27.19 8.49
CA MET A 312 -10.47 26.60 7.29
C MET A 312 -11.83 25.92 7.56
N HIS A 313 -12.12 25.57 8.82
CA HIS A 313 -13.43 25.04 9.22
C HIS A 313 -14.49 26.14 9.46
N ASN A 314 -14.09 27.41 9.56
CA ASN A 314 -15.07 28.51 9.57
C ASN A 314 -15.57 28.78 8.16
N SER A 315 -16.88 28.63 7.92
CA SER A 315 -17.49 28.98 6.62
C SER A 315 -17.23 30.44 6.25
N ILE A 316 -16.84 30.70 5.00
CA ILE A 316 -16.66 32.06 4.49
C ILE A 316 -17.99 32.54 3.89
N ASP A 317 -18.47 33.68 4.36
CA ASP A 317 -19.54 34.45 3.71
C ASP A 317 -19.09 34.90 2.30
N SER A 318 -19.40 34.05 1.32
CA SER A 318 -19.04 34.12 -0.11
C SER A 318 -19.97 34.99 -0.95
N PHE A 319 -21.21 35.18 -0.50
CA PHE A 319 -22.25 35.93 -1.22
C PHE A 319 -22.11 37.46 -1.09
N ASN A 320 -21.17 37.93 -0.28
CA ASN A 320 -20.88 39.34 -0.11
C ASN A 320 -20.15 39.91 -1.33
N ARG A 321 -20.92 40.53 -2.25
CA ARG A 321 -20.45 41.18 -3.49
C ARG A 321 -19.36 42.26 -3.33
N LYS A 322 -18.92 42.58 -2.11
CA LYS A 322 -17.80 43.51 -1.84
C LYS A 322 -16.52 42.82 -1.36
N LYS A 323 -16.53 41.50 -1.13
CA LYS A 323 -15.33 40.71 -0.80
C LYS A 323 -14.72 40.12 -2.08
N LYS A 324 -13.41 39.92 -2.09
CA LYS A 324 -12.73 39.14 -3.13
C LYS A 324 -13.20 37.68 -3.06
N PHE A 325 -13.55 37.08 -4.19
CA PHE A 325 -13.80 35.64 -4.29
C PHE A 325 -12.53 34.93 -4.78
N ARG A 326 -12.01 33.99 -3.98
CA ARG A 326 -10.69 33.41 -4.15
C ARG A 326 -10.78 31.97 -4.65
N MET A 327 -10.20 31.71 -5.82
CA MET A 327 -10.13 30.38 -6.42
C MET A 327 -8.70 29.86 -6.47
N ILE A 328 -8.50 28.61 -6.04
CA ILE A 328 -7.31 27.81 -6.37
C ILE A 328 -7.71 26.75 -7.38
N SER A 329 -6.92 26.58 -8.43
CA SER A 329 -7.10 25.54 -9.46
C SER A 329 -5.81 24.74 -9.61
N ILE A 330 -5.93 23.43 -9.64
CA ILE A 330 -4.78 22.51 -9.65
C ILE A 330 -4.97 21.50 -10.79
N ASP A 331 -4.11 21.58 -11.80
CA ASP A 331 -4.16 20.69 -12.96
C ASP A 331 -3.86 19.23 -12.60
N GLY A 332 -4.41 18.31 -13.37
CA GLY A 332 -4.04 16.91 -13.34
C GLY A 332 -2.67 16.67 -13.99
N GLY A 333 -1.94 15.66 -13.51
CA GLY A 333 -0.62 15.31 -14.03
C GLY A 333 -0.02 14.00 -13.51
N GLY A 334 -0.84 13.09 -12.96
CA GLY A 334 -0.37 11.88 -12.31
C GLY A 334 0.61 12.21 -11.18
N ILE A 335 1.78 11.56 -11.19
CA ILE A 335 2.86 11.74 -10.21
C ILE A 335 3.35 13.19 -10.05
N LYS A 336 3.16 14.03 -11.08
CA LYS A 336 3.55 15.45 -11.07
C LYS A 336 2.71 16.31 -10.11
N CYS A 337 1.72 15.73 -9.42
CA CYS A 337 1.03 16.41 -8.31
C CYS A 337 1.98 16.75 -7.14
N ILE A 338 3.09 16.00 -6.96
CA ILE A 338 4.14 16.31 -5.97
C ILE A 338 4.69 17.73 -6.16
N LEU A 339 4.93 18.15 -7.41
CA LEU A 339 5.41 19.49 -7.74
C LEU A 339 4.44 20.58 -7.23
N GLN A 340 3.15 20.39 -7.48
CA GLN A 340 2.09 21.31 -7.03
C GLN A 340 2.00 21.36 -5.50
N ALA A 341 2.06 20.21 -4.82
CA ALA A 341 2.02 20.14 -3.35
C ALA A 341 3.22 20.83 -2.68
N ILE A 342 4.43 20.67 -3.23
CA ILE A 342 5.64 21.35 -2.75
C ILE A 342 5.56 22.86 -3.01
N ILE A 343 5.06 23.30 -4.17
CA ILE A 343 4.81 24.73 -4.45
C ILE A 343 3.85 25.32 -3.40
N PHE A 344 2.74 24.66 -3.08
CA PHE A 344 1.83 25.14 -2.02
C PHE A 344 2.48 25.17 -0.64
N SER A 345 3.35 24.21 -0.30
CA SER A 345 4.15 24.28 0.93
C SER A 345 5.07 25.50 0.98
N ARG A 346 5.74 25.84 -0.13
CA ARG A 346 6.63 27.02 -0.22
C ARG A 346 5.85 28.33 -0.18
N LEU A 347 4.69 28.39 -0.86
CA LEU A 347 3.82 29.57 -0.87
C LEU A 347 3.21 29.85 0.51
N VAL A 348 2.78 28.84 1.26
CA VAL A 348 2.22 29.03 2.61
C VAL A 348 3.31 29.30 3.66
N GLU A 349 4.54 28.79 3.48
CA GLU A 349 5.69 29.19 4.31
C GLU A 349 5.99 30.70 4.20
N LYS A 350 5.83 31.28 3.01
CA LYS A 350 5.99 32.73 2.77
C LYS A 350 4.74 33.56 3.09
N PHE A 351 3.55 32.98 2.89
CA PHE A 351 2.25 33.62 3.11
C PHE A 351 1.35 32.72 3.97
N PRO A 352 1.52 32.69 5.32
CA PRO A 352 0.82 31.72 6.19
C PRO A 352 -0.71 31.78 6.12
N THR A 353 -1.27 32.97 5.84
CA THR A 353 -2.72 33.18 5.73
C THR A 353 -3.30 32.95 4.33
N LEU A 354 -2.47 32.60 3.34
CA LEU A 354 -2.84 32.51 1.91
C LEU A 354 -4.11 31.69 1.65
N LEU A 355 -4.27 30.59 2.37
CA LEU A 355 -5.37 29.64 2.24
C LEU A 355 -6.62 30.03 3.03
N GLU A 356 -6.49 30.81 4.11
CA GLU A 356 -7.56 31.06 5.10
C GLU A 356 -8.80 31.67 4.45
N GLU A 357 -8.61 32.52 3.45
CA GLU A 357 -9.65 33.19 2.67
C GLU A 357 -10.03 32.50 1.36
N VAL A 358 -9.46 31.34 1.00
CA VAL A 358 -9.83 30.63 -0.24
C VAL A 358 -11.32 30.27 -0.19
N ASN A 359 -12.09 30.68 -1.18
CA ASN A 359 -13.50 30.31 -1.26
C ASN A 359 -13.69 28.94 -1.92
N LEU A 360 -12.96 28.70 -3.03
CA LEU A 360 -13.16 27.55 -3.91
C LEU A 360 -11.83 26.91 -4.31
N PHE A 361 -11.71 25.60 -4.09
CA PHE A 361 -10.66 24.76 -4.65
C PHE A 361 -11.20 23.95 -5.84
N CYS A 362 -10.47 23.93 -6.96
CA CYS A 362 -10.77 23.14 -8.16
C CYS A 362 -9.62 22.18 -8.42
N GLY A 363 -9.89 20.88 -8.58
CA GLY A 363 -8.85 19.86 -8.78
C GLY A 363 -9.29 18.71 -9.67
N VAL A 364 -8.33 18.14 -10.38
CA VAL A 364 -8.57 17.04 -11.33
C VAL A 364 -7.44 16.00 -11.29
N SER A 365 -7.73 14.77 -11.69
CA SER A 365 -6.78 13.64 -11.65
C SER A 365 -6.23 13.43 -10.23
N ALA A 366 -4.97 12.98 -10.09
CA ALA A 366 -4.28 12.85 -8.80
C ALA A 366 -4.30 14.14 -7.95
N SER A 367 -4.44 15.31 -8.56
CA SER A 367 -4.47 16.61 -7.87
C SER A 367 -5.84 16.97 -7.29
N SER A 368 -6.87 16.16 -7.54
CA SER A 368 -8.14 16.21 -6.79
C SER A 368 -7.96 15.88 -5.31
N PHE A 369 -7.00 15.02 -4.95
CA PHE A 369 -6.64 14.73 -3.55
C PHE A 369 -6.05 15.98 -2.86
N ILE A 370 -5.08 16.65 -3.50
CA ILE A 370 -4.53 17.94 -3.02
C ILE A 370 -5.65 18.97 -2.81
N CYS A 371 -6.58 19.07 -3.77
CA CYS A 371 -7.73 19.94 -3.70
C CYS A 371 -8.66 19.62 -2.51
N ALA A 372 -8.92 18.33 -2.25
CA ALA A 372 -9.72 17.88 -1.11
C ALA A 372 -9.02 18.13 0.24
N ASP A 373 -7.73 17.83 0.34
CA ASP A 373 -6.93 17.99 1.55
C ASP A 373 -6.82 19.48 1.95
N LEU A 374 -6.56 20.35 0.97
CA LEU A 374 -6.55 21.81 1.18
C LEU A 374 -7.92 22.35 1.62
N ALA A 375 -9.01 21.85 1.02
CA ALA A 375 -10.37 22.27 1.35
C ALA A 375 -10.84 21.76 2.72
N LEU A 376 -10.32 20.60 3.16
CA LEU A 376 -10.44 20.07 4.52
C LEU A 376 -9.54 20.82 5.53
N GLY A 377 -8.64 21.70 5.08
CA GLY A 377 -7.77 22.49 5.93
C GLY A 377 -6.47 21.80 6.36
N ILE A 378 -6.10 20.66 5.76
CA ILE A 378 -4.83 19.98 6.02
C ILE A 378 -3.67 20.90 5.62
N HIS A 379 -2.64 21.00 6.47
CA HIS A 379 -1.55 21.93 6.22
C HIS A 379 -0.67 21.48 5.03
N PRO A 380 -0.32 22.36 4.06
CA PRO A 380 0.42 21.96 2.85
C PRO A 380 1.77 21.28 3.08
N LYS A 381 2.41 21.56 4.23
CA LYS A 381 3.66 20.88 4.64
C LYS A 381 3.50 19.37 4.86
N ASP A 382 2.27 18.92 5.10
CA ASP A 382 1.88 17.53 5.36
C ASP A 382 1.21 16.92 4.13
N ILE A 383 0.40 17.70 3.38
CA ILE A 383 -0.09 17.31 2.05
C ILE A 383 1.08 16.90 1.13
N LYS A 384 2.20 17.64 1.12
CA LYS A 384 3.37 17.22 0.31
C LYS A 384 3.93 15.85 0.73
N LYS A 385 3.87 15.49 2.02
CA LYS A 385 4.30 14.16 2.50
C LYS A 385 3.33 13.09 1.99
N LEU A 386 2.02 13.30 2.21
CA LEU A 386 0.95 12.40 1.78
C LEU A 386 1.00 12.17 0.26
N MET A 387 1.20 13.23 -0.54
CA MET A 387 1.27 13.10 -2.00
C MET A 387 2.52 12.36 -2.47
N ILE A 388 3.69 12.58 -1.85
CA ILE A 388 4.91 11.80 -2.13
C ILE A 388 4.68 10.32 -1.80
N GLU A 389 4.10 10.03 -0.63
CA GLU A 389 3.87 8.67 -0.13
C GLU A 389 2.84 7.91 -0.98
N MET A 390 1.73 8.56 -1.30
CA MET A 390 0.74 8.04 -2.25
C MET A 390 1.41 7.71 -3.60
N CYS A 391 2.16 8.65 -4.16
CA CYS A 391 2.78 8.50 -5.48
C CYS A 391 3.76 7.33 -5.60
N LYS A 392 4.59 7.07 -4.58
CA LYS A 392 5.55 5.93 -4.57
C LYS A 392 4.88 4.59 -4.93
N HIS A 393 3.63 4.39 -4.51
CA HIS A 393 2.94 3.10 -4.60
C HIS A 393 1.67 3.09 -5.45
N SER A 394 1.20 4.24 -5.95
CA SER A 394 0.03 4.32 -6.85
C SER A 394 0.17 3.43 -8.10
N PHE A 395 1.35 3.43 -8.73
CA PHE A 395 1.59 2.80 -10.02
C PHE A 395 2.03 1.32 -9.90
N GLU A 396 1.31 0.55 -9.07
CA GLU A 396 1.52 -0.89 -8.92
C GLU A 396 1.09 -1.63 -10.20
N LYS A 397 2.05 -2.23 -10.90
CA LYS A 397 1.87 -2.72 -12.28
C LYS A 397 1.00 -3.98 -12.32
N LYS A 398 -0.20 -3.83 -12.89
CA LYS A 398 -1.18 -4.91 -13.11
C LYS A 398 -0.97 -5.61 -14.45
N SER A 399 -0.69 -4.87 -15.53
CA SER A 399 -0.64 -5.43 -16.89
C SER A 399 0.37 -4.72 -17.82
N ARG A 400 0.28 -4.98 -19.13
CA ARG A 400 1.02 -4.27 -20.20
C ARG A 400 0.21 -3.18 -20.90
N GLY A 401 -1.03 -2.90 -20.50
CA GLY A 401 -1.85 -1.82 -21.08
C GLY A 401 -2.61 -2.15 -22.37
N TYR A 402 -2.45 -3.34 -22.95
CA TYR A 402 -3.00 -3.66 -24.29
C TYR A 402 -4.50 -4.03 -24.32
N MET A 403 -4.99 -4.69 -23.26
CA MET A 403 -6.39 -5.16 -23.13
C MET A 403 -7.00 -4.81 -21.77
N GLU A 404 -6.17 -4.32 -20.84
CA GLU A 404 -6.51 -3.98 -19.47
C GLU A 404 -5.68 -2.77 -19.04
N SER A 405 -6.07 -2.09 -17.95
CA SER A 405 -5.29 -1.03 -17.32
C SER A 405 -3.86 -1.47 -16.99
N MET A 406 -2.87 -0.59 -17.18
CA MET A 406 -1.48 -0.85 -16.82
C MET A 406 -1.31 -1.09 -15.31
N TYR A 407 -2.09 -0.39 -14.49
CA TYR A 407 -1.94 -0.29 -13.04
C TYR A 407 -3.18 -0.75 -12.28
N SER A 408 -2.96 -1.11 -11.02
CA SER A 408 -3.97 -1.45 -10.01
C SER A 408 -4.37 -0.19 -9.24
N ASN A 409 -5.67 0.08 -9.11
CA ASN A 409 -6.16 1.21 -8.31
C ASN A 409 -6.43 0.85 -6.83
N LYS A 410 -6.11 -0.38 -6.38
CA LYS A 410 -6.37 -0.83 -4.99
C LYS A 410 -5.81 0.15 -3.96
N TYR A 411 -4.49 0.41 -4.02
CA TYR A 411 -3.83 1.29 -3.06
C TYR A 411 -4.40 2.73 -3.07
N LEU A 412 -4.85 3.24 -4.21
CA LEU A 412 -5.55 4.54 -4.26
C LEU A 412 -6.91 4.50 -3.55
N ILE A 413 -7.64 3.37 -3.65
CA ILE A 413 -8.90 3.15 -2.92
C ILE A 413 -8.62 3.06 -1.42
N ASP A 414 -7.58 2.33 -1.02
CA ASP A 414 -7.16 2.19 0.38
C ASP A 414 -6.76 3.56 0.97
N VAL A 415 -5.93 4.33 0.25
CA VAL A 415 -5.58 5.73 0.58
C VAL A 415 -6.82 6.61 0.73
N ALA A 416 -7.74 6.59 -0.24
CA ALA A 416 -8.96 7.39 -0.18
C ALA A 416 -9.87 7.00 1.01
N GLN A 417 -9.92 5.71 1.36
CA GLN A 417 -10.68 5.23 2.51
C GLN A 417 -10.01 5.61 3.84
N MET A 418 -8.68 5.63 3.93
CA MET A 418 -7.94 6.06 5.13
C MET A 418 -8.07 7.58 5.36
N THR A 419 -7.88 8.42 4.35
CA THR A 419 -7.93 9.90 4.51
C THR A 419 -9.35 10.43 4.72
N TYR A 420 -10.32 9.91 3.94
CA TYR A 420 -11.67 10.47 3.89
C TYR A 420 -12.74 9.57 4.51
N GLY A 421 -12.61 8.24 4.39
CA GLY A 421 -13.62 7.30 4.84
C GLY A 421 -15.00 7.59 4.25
N GLU A 422 -16.01 7.71 5.11
CA GLU A 422 -17.40 8.00 4.71
C GLU A 422 -17.70 9.50 4.50
N LYS A 423 -16.71 10.41 4.71
CA LYS A 423 -16.91 11.86 4.56
C LYS A 423 -17.35 12.23 3.15
N LYS A 424 -18.27 13.18 3.06
CA LYS A 424 -18.86 13.72 1.83
C LYS A 424 -18.32 15.09 1.48
N LEU A 425 -18.52 15.50 0.23
CA LEU A 425 -18.23 16.86 -0.21
C LEU A 425 -19.06 17.88 0.61
N SER A 426 -20.29 17.53 0.99
CA SER A 426 -21.14 18.30 1.92
C SER A 426 -20.50 18.64 3.27
N ASP A 427 -19.51 17.86 3.71
CA ASP A 427 -18.90 17.99 5.03
C ASP A 427 -17.72 18.97 5.03
N ILE A 428 -17.29 19.40 3.83
CA ILE A 428 -16.21 20.37 3.61
C ILE A 428 -16.76 21.80 3.72
N GLN A 429 -16.16 22.62 4.58
CA GLN A 429 -16.58 24.01 4.88
C GLN A 429 -16.06 25.06 3.87
N ARG A 430 -15.18 24.65 2.96
CA ARG A 430 -14.69 25.39 1.79
C ARG A 430 -15.41 24.86 0.55
N TYR A 431 -15.65 25.68 -0.47
CA TYR A 431 -16.19 25.15 -1.71
C TYR A 431 -15.14 24.30 -2.41
N ILE A 432 -15.58 23.18 -2.99
CA ILE A 432 -14.74 22.26 -3.73
C ILE A 432 -15.40 21.89 -5.06
N LEU A 433 -14.57 21.70 -6.08
CA LEU A 433 -14.98 21.26 -7.40
C LEU A 433 -14.00 20.21 -7.94
N ILE A 434 -14.50 19.01 -8.20
CA ILE A 434 -13.74 17.88 -8.75
C ILE A 434 -14.45 17.36 -9.99
N ASN A 435 -13.80 17.44 -11.16
CA ASN A 435 -14.38 16.94 -12.41
C ASN A 435 -13.96 15.50 -12.73
N ALA A 436 -14.86 14.78 -13.40
CA ALA A 436 -14.67 13.42 -13.90
C ALA A 436 -15.50 13.22 -15.18
N PHE A 437 -15.21 12.17 -15.96
CA PHE A 437 -16.00 11.79 -17.13
C PHE A 437 -16.79 10.50 -16.84
N GLN A 438 -18.12 10.56 -16.90
CA GLN A 438 -18.98 9.39 -16.76
C GLN A 438 -19.20 8.74 -18.12
N PHE A 439 -18.85 7.46 -18.27
CA PHE A 439 -19.08 6.71 -19.52
C PHE A 439 -20.57 6.47 -19.79
N ASP A 440 -21.35 6.24 -18.73
CA ASP A 440 -22.75 5.87 -18.80
C ASP A 440 -23.48 6.34 -17.54
N SER A 441 -24.55 7.10 -17.69
CA SER A 441 -25.41 7.51 -16.58
C SER A 441 -26.34 6.41 -16.06
N GLY A 442 -26.35 5.24 -16.71
CA GLY A 442 -26.94 4.00 -16.23
C GLY A 442 -28.28 3.66 -16.87
N GLU A 443 -28.62 2.37 -16.85
CA GLU A 443 -29.74 1.81 -17.63
C GLU A 443 -31.13 2.34 -17.19
N ASN A 444 -31.20 2.85 -15.95
CA ASN A 444 -32.42 3.43 -15.37
C ASN A 444 -32.56 4.95 -15.61
N ASP A 445 -31.57 5.61 -16.24
CA ASP A 445 -31.69 7.01 -16.63
C ASP A 445 -32.48 7.12 -17.94
N PRO A 446 -33.68 7.76 -17.97
CA PRO A 446 -34.42 7.95 -19.21
C PRO A 446 -33.69 8.81 -20.26
N ASN A 447 -32.60 9.48 -19.88
CA ASN A 447 -31.69 10.22 -20.75
C ASN A 447 -30.27 9.63 -20.71
N ARG A 448 -30.14 8.30 -20.61
CA ARG A 448 -28.87 7.54 -20.57
C ARG A 448 -27.83 8.09 -21.56
N CYS A 449 -26.74 8.66 -21.06
CA CYS A 449 -25.67 9.22 -21.89
C CYS A 449 -24.33 9.29 -21.16
N CYS A 450 -23.25 9.52 -21.90
CA CYS A 450 -21.96 9.92 -21.34
C CYS A 450 -22.07 11.36 -20.81
N LYS A 451 -21.50 11.65 -19.63
CA LYS A 451 -21.64 12.96 -18.98
C LYS A 451 -20.29 13.51 -18.52
N ALA A 452 -20.04 14.79 -18.80
CA ALA A 452 -19.04 15.55 -18.06
C ALA A 452 -19.62 15.84 -16.67
N CYS A 453 -18.95 15.36 -15.62
CA CYS A 453 -19.40 15.46 -14.24
C CYS A 453 -18.50 16.41 -13.45
N VAL A 454 -19.11 17.22 -12.58
CA VAL A 454 -18.45 18.28 -11.82
C VAL A 454 -18.92 18.19 -10.37
N PHE A 455 -18.39 17.24 -9.62
CA PHE A 455 -18.75 17.00 -8.23
C PHE A 455 -18.39 18.20 -7.37
N ASN A 456 -19.32 18.66 -6.54
CA ASN A 456 -19.17 19.87 -5.74
C ASN A 456 -20.16 19.89 -4.57
N ASN A 457 -19.89 20.76 -3.59
CA ASN A 457 -20.68 20.89 -2.36
C ASN A 457 -21.58 22.14 -2.30
N PHE A 458 -21.66 22.92 -3.38
CA PHE A 458 -22.34 24.22 -3.39
C PHE A 458 -23.52 24.32 -4.38
N ILE A 459 -23.71 23.31 -5.25
CA ILE A 459 -24.86 23.16 -6.14
C ILE A 459 -25.57 21.84 -5.78
N PRO A 460 -26.90 21.85 -5.55
CA PRO A 460 -27.65 20.63 -5.25
C PRO A 460 -27.51 19.54 -6.32
N GLY A 461 -27.36 18.28 -5.88
CA GLY A 461 -27.30 17.10 -6.75
C GLY A 461 -25.90 16.64 -7.16
N TYR A 462 -24.84 17.32 -6.73
CA TYR A 462 -23.43 17.00 -7.07
C TYR A 462 -22.61 16.42 -5.91
N ASP A 463 -23.24 16.18 -4.74
CA ASP A 463 -22.60 15.61 -3.55
C ASP A 463 -22.34 14.10 -3.67
N CYS A 464 -21.21 13.65 -3.15
CA CYS A 464 -20.84 12.25 -2.96
C CYS A 464 -19.70 12.14 -1.92
N LYS A 465 -19.17 10.93 -1.66
CA LYS A 465 -17.97 10.78 -0.84
C LYS A 465 -16.79 11.55 -1.46
N ILE A 466 -15.93 12.11 -0.61
CA ILE A 466 -14.71 12.83 -1.05
C ILE A 466 -13.79 11.83 -1.79
N GLY A 467 -13.58 10.65 -1.20
CA GLY A 467 -12.78 9.57 -1.80
C GLY A 467 -13.32 9.12 -3.15
N ASP A 468 -14.65 8.92 -3.28
CA ASP A 468 -15.28 8.60 -4.56
C ASP A 468 -15.00 9.68 -5.62
N ALA A 469 -15.15 10.97 -5.27
CA ALA A 469 -14.92 12.06 -6.20
C ALA A 469 -13.48 12.06 -6.73
N CYS A 470 -12.50 11.91 -5.83
CA CYS A 470 -11.08 11.87 -6.18
C CYS A 470 -10.73 10.63 -7.02
N LEU A 471 -11.24 9.44 -6.65
CA LEU A 471 -11.02 8.19 -7.39
C LEU A 471 -11.65 8.19 -8.79
N ARG A 472 -12.85 8.73 -8.94
CA ARG A 472 -13.48 8.96 -10.26
C ARG A 472 -12.63 9.93 -11.09
N SER A 473 -12.13 11.01 -10.46
CA SER A 473 -11.32 12.03 -11.13
C SER A 473 -9.93 11.53 -11.54
N ALA A 474 -9.33 10.58 -10.81
CA ALA A 474 -7.98 10.03 -11.05
C ALA A 474 -7.94 8.72 -11.87
N ALA A 475 -9.08 8.24 -12.36
CA ALA A 475 -9.18 7.01 -13.15
C ALA A 475 -8.68 7.19 -14.60
N ALA A 476 -7.39 7.48 -14.76
CA ALA A 476 -6.74 7.80 -16.04
C ALA A 476 -6.81 6.63 -17.03
N VAL A 477 -7.37 6.86 -18.21
CA VAL A 477 -7.61 5.81 -19.23
C VAL A 477 -6.31 5.18 -19.70
N GLY A 478 -6.29 3.85 -19.78
CA GLY A 478 -5.09 3.05 -20.05
C GLY A 478 -4.20 2.83 -18.80
N TYR A 479 -4.13 3.79 -17.89
CA TYR A 479 -3.37 3.68 -16.64
C TYR A 479 -4.15 2.88 -15.58
N TYR A 480 -5.36 3.31 -15.22
CA TYR A 480 -6.20 2.72 -14.19
C TYR A 480 -7.52 2.18 -14.77
N PRO A 481 -8.19 1.22 -14.10
CA PRO A 481 -9.54 0.80 -14.50
C PRO A 481 -10.56 1.89 -14.12
N PRO A 482 -11.66 2.05 -14.88
CA PRO A 482 -12.73 2.99 -14.54
C PRO A 482 -13.29 2.73 -13.13
N TYR A 483 -13.43 3.80 -12.33
CA TYR A 483 -13.96 3.70 -10.97
C TYR A 483 -15.45 4.07 -10.95
N GLN A 484 -16.31 3.14 -10.52
CA GLN A 484 -17.78 3.30 -10.45
C GLN A 484 -18.44 3.77 -11.78
N GLY A 485 -17.85 3.46 -12.93
CA GLY A 485 -18.33 3.89 -14.26
C GLY A 485 -17.78 5.24 -14.76
N TYR A 486 -16.79 5.80 -14.05
CA TYR A 486 -16.13 7.07 -14.40
C TYR A 486 -14.66 6.86 -14.80
N ALA A 487 -14.16 7.79 -15.61
CA ALA A 487 -12.76 7.99 -15.95
C ALA A 487 -12.30 9.43 -15.63
N ASP A 488 -10.99 9.64 -15.73
CA ASP A 488 -10.32 10.87 -15.32
C ASP A 488 -10.91 12.16 -15.91
N GLY A 489 -11.00 13.19 -15.07
CA GLY A 489 -11.58 14.48 -15.46
C GLY A 489 -10.81 15.21 -16.55
N GLY A 490 -9.53 14.91 -16.77
CA GLY A 490 -8.70 15.45 -17.85
C GLY A 490 -9.23 15.12 -19.26
N ILE A 491 -10.06 14.09 -19.40
CA ILE A 491 -10.79 13.76 -20.64
C ILE A 491 -11.84 14.84 -20.98
N PHE A 492 -12.29 15.60 -19.98
CA PHE A 492 -13.19 16.74 -20.15
C PHE A 492 -12.43 18.08 -20.05
N GLU A 493 -11.63 18.25 -19.01
CA GLU A 493 -10.80 19.44 -18.78
C GLU A 493 -9.68 19.14 -17.78
N ASN A 494 -8.44 19.52 -18.10
CA ASN A 494 -7.28 19.33 -17.22
C ASN A 494 -6.91 20.59 -16.40
N ASN A 495 -7.43 21.77 -16.76
CA ASN A 495 -7.30 23.01 -15.98
C ASN A 495 -8.70 23.41 -15.43
N PRO A 496 -9.08 22.91 -14.23
CA PRO A 496 -10.48 22.85 -13.82
C PRO A 496 -11.12 24.19 -13.44
N CYS A 497 -10.39 25.32 -13.45
CA CYS A 497 -10.95 26.64 -13.13
C CYS A 497 -12.15 27.02 -14.00
N VAL A 498 -12.10 26.74 -15.31
CA VAL A 498 -13.18 27.08 -16.25
C VAL A 498 -14.42 26.21 -16.05
N CYS A 499 -14.28 25.02 -15.48
CA CYS A 499 -15.40 24.16 -15.09
C CYS A 499 -16.23 24.78 -13.95
N ALA A 500 -15.64 25.66 -13.13
CA ALA A 500 -16.36 26.39 -12.09
C ALA A 500 -17.25 27.52 -12.64
N PHE A 501 -16.85 28.16 -13.75
CA PHE A 501 -17.46 29.40 -14.23
C PHE A 501 -19.00 29.35 -14.39
N PRO A 502 -19.61 28.28 -14.96
CA PRO A 502 -21.07 28.15 -15.03
C PRO A 502 -21.77 28.09 -13.66
N TYR A 503 -21.08 27.59 -12.64
CA TYR A 503 -21.61 27.37 -11.29
C TYR A 503 -21.29 28.51 -10.30
N ILE A 504 -20.34 29.40 -10.64
CA ILE A 504 -20.05 30.60 -9.83
C ILE A 504 -20.62 31.90 -10.45
N PHE A 505 -20.59 32.05 -11.77
CA PHE A 505 -21.06 33.25 -12.48
C PHE A 505 -22.43 33.10 -13.17
N GLY A 506 -22.83 31.86 -13.51
CA GLY A 506 -24.07 31.60 -14.25
C GLY A 506 -25.33 31.84 -13.43
N GLU A 507 -26.47 32.02 -14.11
CA GLU A 507 -27.79 32.31 -13.50
C GLU A 507 -28.28 31.24 -12.50
N ARG A 508 -27.78 30.01 -12.63
CA ARG A 508 -28.09 28.86 -11.74
C ARG A 508 -26.96 28.56 -10.74
N GLY A 509 -25.94 29.41 -10.71
CA GLY A 509 -24.78 29.32 -9.83
C GLY A 509 -24.89 30.24 -8.61
N LEU A 510 -23.74 30.46 -7.96
CA LEU A 510 -23.63 31.30 -6.77
C LEU A 510 -23.81 32.82 -7.02
N GLY A 511 -23.85 33.27 -8.28
CA GLY A 511 -24.05 34.69 -8.61
C GLY A 511 -22.92 35.61 -8.14
N ILE A 512 -21.70 35.09 -8.10
CA ILE A 512 -20.47 35.80 -7.71
C ILE A 512 -20.15 36.89 -8.75
N ASP A 513 -19.67 38.04 -8.29
CA ASP A 513 -19.17 39.07 -9.19
C ASP A 513 -17.80 38.68 -9.77
N ILE A 514 -17.77 38.46 -11.09
CA ILE A 514 -16.57 38.22 -11.88
C ILE A 514 -15.47 39.28 -11.62
N ASN A 515 -15.83 40.53 -11.34
CA ASN A 515 -14.91 41.63 -11.10
C ASN A 515 -14.15 41.53 -9.78
N ASN A 516 -14.75 40.85 -8.79
CA ASN A 516 -14.13 40.59 -7.49
C ASN A 516 -13.50 39.19 -7.40
N THR A 517 -13.54 38.41 -8.49
CA THR A 517 -12.97 37.06 -8.52
C THR A 517 -11.50 37.07 -8.91
N VAL A 518 -10.67 36.37 -8.13
CA VAL A 518 -9.24 36.11 -8.39
C VAL A 518 -8.99 34.60 -8.43
N CYS A 519 -8.13 34.13 -9.34
CA CYS A 519 -7.83 32.71 -9.49
C CYS A 519 -6.33 32.45 -9.67
N LEU A 520 -5.77 31.59 -8.82
CA LEU A 520 -4.43 31.02 -8.96
C LEU A 520 -4.57 29.60 -9.55
N SER A 521 -4.05 29.39 -10.76
CA SER A 521 -4.05 28.09 -11.44
C SER A 521 -2.62 27.56 -11.58
N ILE A 522 -2.34 26.43 -10.92
CA ILE A 522 -1.02 25.79 -10.89
C ILE A 522 -1.05 24.51 -11.72
N SER A 523 -0.27 24.52 -12.80
CA SER A 523 -0.05 23.38 -13.68
C SER A 523 0.80 22.29 -13.03
N SER A 524 0.71 21.05 -13.53
CA SER A 524 1.68 19.98 -13.23
C SER A 524 3.01 20.13 -13.99
N GLY A 525 3.27 21.30 -14.56
CA GLY A 525 4.38 21.60 -15.46
C GLY A 525 4.10 21.25 -16.93
N ARG A 526 5.05 21.62 -17.79
CA ARG A 526 5.06 21.36 -19.23
C ARG A 526 6.43 20.86 -19.71
N PRO A 527 6.49 19.99 -20.75
CA PRO A 527 7.76 19.51 -21.30
C PRO A 527 8.59 20.67 -21.89
N PRO A 528 9.92 20.51 -22.00
CA PRO A 528 10.79 21.53 -22.60
C PRO A 528 10.49 21.71 -24.10
N ILE A 529 9.99 20.68 -24.77
CA ILE A 529 9.44 20.73 -26.13
C ILE A 529 7.92 20.69 -26.04
N ASN A 530 7.28 21.86 -25.95
CA ASN A 530 5.84 22.01 -25.84
C ASN A 530 5.19 22.31 -27.21
N TYR A 531 5.55 21.53 -28.24
CA TYR A 531 4.95 21.61 -29.58
C TYR A 531 5.04 20.26 -30.31
N MET A 532 4.13 20.05 -31.26
CA MET A 532 4.18 18.92 -32.18
C MET A 532 4.79 19.39 -33.51
N ASP A 533 5.90 18.76 -33.93
CA ASP A 533 6.62 19.12 -35.15
C ASP A 533 5.82 18.72 -36.39
N SER A 534 5.10 19.68 -36.98
CA SER A 534 4.19 19.46 -38.12
C SER A 534 4.85 18.78 -39.31
N ASN A 535 6.17 18.90 -39.51
CA ASN A 535 6.89 18.24 -40.59
C ASN A 535 6.94 16.71 -40.42
N LYS A 536 6.92 16.22 -39.17
CA LYS A 536 6.88 14.78 -38.83
C LYS A 536 5.47 14.18 -38.94
N TYR A 537 4.43 15.00 -38.97
CA TYR A 537 3.03 14.59 -38.95
C TYR A 537 2.28 14.99 -40.24
N THR A 538 2.97 14.87 -41.39
CA THR A 538 2.46 15.26 -42.73
C THR A 538 1.62 14.17 -43.41
N ASP A 539 2.00 12.90 -43.24
CA ASP A 539 1.25 11.72 -43.69
C ASP A 539 1.37 10.65 -42.59
N VAL A 540 0.30 10.44 -41.81
CA VAL A 540 0.34 9.61 -40.60
C VAL A 540 -0.88 8.72 -40.43
N GLY A 541 -0.62 7.45 -40.15
CA GLY A 541 -1.63 6.44 -39.92
C GLY A 541 -2.18 6.43 -38.49
N LEU A 542 -3.31 5.76 -38.28
CA LEU A 542 -4.04 5.69 -37.01
C LEU A 542 -3.16 5.29 -35.80
N LEU A 543 -2.20 4.38 -35.99
CA LEU A 543 -1.28 3.94 -34.93
C LEU A 543 -0.22 4.99 -34.54
N GLN A 544 0.15 5.89 -35.46
CA GLN A 544 1.05 7.02 -35.18
C GLN A 544 0.28 8.19 -34.56
N LEU A 545 -0.99 8.35 -34.93
CA LEU A 545 -1.90 9.34 -34.35
C LEU A 545 -2.33 9.00 -32.92
N LEU A 546 -2.40 7.72 -32.52
CA LEU A 546 -3.00 7.32 -31.24
C LEU A 546 -2.43 8.03 -30.00
N PRO A 547 -1.09 8.17 -29.81
CA PRO A 547 -0.54 8.95 -28.71
C PRO A 547 -0.74 10.46 -28.91
N LEU A 548 -0.51 10.93 -30.14
CA LEU A 548 -0.63 12.33 -30.55
C LEU A 548 -2.03 12.91 -30.26
N CYS A 549 -3.07 12.11 -30.43
CA CYS A 549 -4.45 12.49 -30.15
C CYS A 549 -4.71 12.68 -28.66
N ILE A 550 -4.05 11.93 -27.78
CA ILE A 550 -4.22 12.05 -26.32
C ILE A 550 -3.48 13.30 -25.82
N ASP A 551 -2.20 13.44 -26.14
CA ASP A 551 -1.40 14.60 -25.76
C ASP A 551 -1.96 15.90 -26.36
N GLY A 552 -2.30 15.87 -27.65
CA GLY A 552 -2.85 17.01 -28.37
C GLY A 552 -4.22 17.43 -27.85
N PHE A 553 -5.06 16.48 -27.41
CA PHE A 553 -6.31 16.79 -26.72
C PHE A 553 -6.04 17.48 -25.37
N LEU A 554 -5.21 16.89 -24.51
CA LEU A 554 -4.89 17.45 -23.19
C LEU A 554 -4.26 18.85 -23.30
N TRP A 555 -3.34 19.07 -24.23
CA TRP A 555 -2.71 20.37 -24.48
C TRP A 555 -3.73 21.38 -25.05
N SER A 556 -4.63 20.95 -25.93
CA SER A 556 -5.71 21.79 -26.48
C SER A 556 -6.69 22.24 -25.39
N ARG A 557 -7.16 21.33 -24.52
CA ARG A 557 -8.02 21.67 -23.37
C ARG A 557 -7.29 22.64 -22.42
N LYS A 558 -6.06 22.29 -22.00
CA LYS A 558 -5.21 23.11 -21.12
C LYS A 558 -5.01 24.54 -21.67
N SER A 559 -4.77 24.71 -22.97
CA SER A 559 -4.61 26.03 -23.61
C SER A 559 -5.93 26.79 -23.70
N MET A 560 -7.02 26.14 -24.12
CA MET A 560 -8.34 26.76 -24.24
C MET A 560 -8.85 27.25 -22.88
N ALA A 561 -8.65 26.47 -21.82
CA ALA A 561 -8.99 26.86 -20.45
C ALA A 561 -8.17 28.07 -19.96
N ASP A 562 -6.89 28.13 -20.31
CA ASP A 562 -6.00 29.25 -19.97
C ASP A 562 -6.45 30.56 -20.66
N ASP A 563 -6.81 30.51 -21.94
CA ASP A 563 -7.32 31.67 -22.68
C ASP A 563 -8.73 32.10 -22.24
N VAL A 564 -9.62 31.15 -21.93
CA VAL A 564 -10.95 31.44 -21.36
C VAL A 564 -10.83 32.07 -19.96
N ALA A 565 -9.93 31.57 -19.10
CA ALA A 565 -9.72 32.12 -17.78
C ALA A 565 -9.16 33.55 -17.83
N LYS A 566 -8.18 33.82 -18.71
CA LYS A 566 -7.70 35.19 -19.00
C LYS A 566 -8.80 36.08 -19.57
N GLY A 567 -9.66 35.57 -20.45
CA GLY A 567 -10.77 36.33 -21.04
C GLY A 567 -11.82 36.77 -20.01
N PHE A 568 -12.05 35.98 -18.96
CA PHE A 568 -13.01 36.28 -17.90
C PHE A 568 -12.41 37.13 -16.76
N LEU A 569 -11.15 36.88 -16.37
CA LEU A 569 -10.55 37.46 -15.17
C LEU A 569 -9.44 38.48 -15.45
N GLY A 570 -8.90 38.54 -16.67
CA GLY A 570 -7.77 39.39 -17.02
C GLY A 570 -6.56 39.11 -16.14
N GLU A 571 -5.91 40.16 -15.64
CA GLU A 571 -4.77 40.03 -14.73
C GLU A 571 -5.14 39.39 -13.36
N ARG A 572 -6.43 39.26 -13.02
CA ARG A 572 -6.90 38.55 -11.82
C ARG A 572 -6.83 37.02 -11.96
N TYR A 573 -6.25 36.50 -13.03
CA TYR A 573 -5.93 35.09 -13.20
C TYR A 573 -4.42 34.90 -13.38
N MET A 574 -3.80 34.13 -12.48
CA MET A 574 -2.41 33.72 -12.57
C MET A 574 -2.32 32.28 -13.02
N ARG A 575 -1.61 32.06 -14.13
CA ARG A 575 -1.23 30.72 -14.59
C ARG A 575 0.25 30.47 -14.30
N PHE A 576 0.52 29.51 -13.44
CA PHE A 576 1.87 29.00 -13.26
C PHE A 576 2.05 27.68 -14.03
N ASP A 577 2.85 27.70 -15.10
CA ASP A 577 3.16 26.52 -15.93
C ASP A 577 4.68 26.33 -16.11
N PRO A 578 5.36 25.75 -15.09
CA PRO A 578 6.81 25.64 -15.08
C PRO A 578 7.31 24.67 -16.15
N VAL A 579 8.45 25.01 -16.75
CA VAL A 579 9.12 24.14 -17.73
C VAL A 579 9.87 23.05 -16.99
N LEU A 580 9.56 21.80 -17.30
CA LEU A 580 10.27 20.62 -16.79
C LEU A 580 11.59 20.44 -17.54
N PRO A 581 12.67 19.95 -16.89
CA PRO A 581 13.97 19.76 -17.54
C PRO A 581 13.95 18.62 -18.57
N ASN A 582 13.15 17.58 -18.29
CA ASN A 582 12.97 16.37 -19.07
C ASN A 582 11.47 16.19 -19.38
N ASN A 583 11.14 15.30 -20.34
CA ASN A 583 9.76 14.84 -20.49
C ASN A 583 9.46 13.82 -19.39
N LEU A 584 8.76 14.25 -18.34
CA LEU A 584 8.32 13.38 -17.25
C LEU A 584 6.92 12.83 -17.56
N ASP A 585 6.80 11.51 -17.60
CA ASP A 585 5.53 10.82 -17.84
C ASP A 585 4.57 10.92 -16.62
N LEU A 586 3.41 10.26 -16.66
CA LEU A 586 2.42 10.34 -15.58
C LEU A 586 2.73 9.39 -14.41
N ASP A 587 3.57 8.39 -14.65
CA ASP A 587 3.87 7.22 -13.81
C ASP A 587 5.38 7.02 -13.54
N CYS A 588 6.19 8.08 -13.66
CA CYS A 588 7.65 8.03 -13.51
C CYS A 588 8.13 7.91 -12.04
N ASN A 589 7.72 6.85 -11.34
CA ASN A 589 8.02 6.58 -9.92
C ASN A 589 9.53 6.54 -9.60
N ASN A 590 10.37 6.25 -10.59
CA ASN A 590 11.83 6.29 -10.52
C ASN A 590 12.43 7.71 -10.52
N GLN A 591 11.63 8.76 -10.73
CA GLN A 591 12.05 10.16 -10.81
C GLN A 591 11.40 11.05 -9.74
N ILE A 592 10.84 10.46 -8.67
CA ILE A 592 10.27 11.21 -7.53
C ILE A 592 11.30 12.17 -6.91
N GLU A 593 12.56 11.75 -6.76
CA GLU A 593 13.63 12.58 -6.18
C GLU A 593 14.00 13.78 -7.08
N GLU A 594 14.15 13.55 -8.40
CA GLU A 594 14.37 14.61 -9.41
C GLU A 594 13.21 15.63 -9.40
N LEU A 595 11.97 15.14 -9.30
CA LEU A 595 10.76 15.96 -9.24
C LEU A 595 10.67 16.77 -7.93
N ILE A 596 11.11 16.21 -6.79
CA ILE A 596 11.20 16.92 -5.50
C ILE A 596 12.28 18.01 -5.57
N GLU A 597 13.47 17.73 -6.10
CA GLU A 597 14.53 18.72 -6.27
C GLU A 597 14.06 19.87 -7.17
N LEU A 598 13.49 19.55 -8.34
CA LEU A 598 12.89 20.53 -9.25
C LEU A 598 11.82 21.38 -8.56
N ALA A 599 10.95 20.78 -7.76
CA ALA A 599 9.87 21.48 -7.07
C ALA A 599 10.32 22.41 -5.94
N ASN A 600 11.46 22.11 -5.30
CA ASN A 600 12.09 23.01 -4.35
C ASN A 600 12.82 24.17 -5.05
N ASN A 601 13.46 23.90 -6.20
CA ASN A 601 14.31 24.86 -6.91
C ASN A 601 13.58 25.73 -7.95
N VAL A 602 12.36 25.38 -8.38
CA VAL A 602 11.61 26.16 -9.38
C VAL A 602 11.31 27.58 -8.87
N ASP A 603 11.55 28.59 -9.72
CA ASP A 603 11.24 29.99 -9.40
C ASP A 603 9.73 30.21 -9.32
N ILE A 604 9.26 30.74 -8.19
CA ILE A 604 7.86 31.06 -7.90
C ILE A 604 7.62 32.57 -7.75
N THR A 605 8.63 33.42 -7.96
CA THR A 605 8.58 34.88 -7.71
C THR A 605 7.39 35.54 -8.42
N SER A 606 7.09 35.13 -9.66
CA SER A 606 5.92 35.59 -10.41
C SER A 606 4.57 35.29 -9.74
N ILE A 607 4.45 34.20 -8.98
CA ILE A 607 3.28 33.89 -8.16
C ILE A 607 3.23 34.81 -6.93
N GLU A 608 4.38 35.04 -6.29
CA GLU A 608 4.50 35.86 -5.08
C GLU A 608 4.14 37.33 -5.35
N GLU A 609 4.66 37.91 -6.44
CA GLU A 609 4.31 39.26 -6.90
C GLU A 609 2.81 39.37 -7.23
N TRP A 610 2.23 38.35 -7.86
CA TRP A 610 0.80 38.30 -8.15
C TRP A 610 -0.06 38.17 -6.88
N ILE A 611 0.39 37.38 -5.89
CA ILE A 611 -0.25 37.26 -4.58
C ILE A 611 -0.28 38.63 -3.87
N LEU A 612 0.83 39.37 -3.92
CA LEU A 612 0.93 40.71 -3.35
C LEU A 612 0.09 41.76 -4.10
N LYS A 613 -0.16 41.60 -5.41
CA LYS A 613 -0.88 42.58 -6.25
C LYS A 613 -2.40 42.35 -6.32
N TYR A 614 -2.87 41.09 -6.36
CA TYR A 614 -4.30 40.77 -6.55
C TYR A 614 -4.87 39.89 -5.45
N TRP A 615 -4.09 38.96 -4.90
CA TRP A 615 -4.61 38.07 -3.87
C TRP A 615 -4.89 38.86 -2.60
N LEU A 616 -3.89 39.24 -1.80
CA LEU A 616 -4.08 39.98 -0.54
C LEU A 616 -4.96 41.22 -0.75
#